data_AF-A0A0C2D334-F1
#
_entry.id   AF-A0A0C2D334-F1
#
_cell.length_a   1.000
_cell.length_b   1.000
_cell.length_c   1.000
_cell.angle_alpha   90.00
_cell.angle_beta   90.00
_cell.angle_gamma   90.00
#
_symmetry.space_group_name_H-M   'P 1'
#
loop_
_entity.id
_entity.type
_entity.pdbx_description
1 polymer ?
#
loop_
_entity_poly.entity_id
_entity_poly.type
_entity_poly.pdbx_seq_one_letter_code
_entity_poly.pdbx_strand_id
1 'polypeptide(L)'
;MKGTSDMRKLTLFLPLTLSIPFVLLGCQSDDVLGESGNGSDTTGDSGDGDGDGDGESGEENSGDGDGDPGDGDGDSGDGDGDSGDGDGDSGDGDGDSGDGDGDSGDGDGDTTGDGDGDAGFCAMGCEADIDCCPMGADDCPGDAYPNNWTCNGQGVCEFGGCASDDDCGGGLLDPQECHPIADLPTCFQPCTNDTDCLLQPGTTCSGIADDEAKYCAPPEAPCEADEDCEGAGICNVDTGACYCNEDANCSAEGADTCVLN
;
A
#
# COMPACT_ATOMS: atom_id res chain seq x y z
N MET A 1 27.00 -43.25 -11.08
CA MET A 1 28.16 -42.56 -11.68
C MET A 1 28.56 -41.44 -10.73
N LYS A 2 29.80 -41.44 -10.25
CA LYS A 2 30.36 -40.46 -9.30
C LYS A 2 30.80 -39.23 -10.09
N GLY A 3 30.06 -38.13 -10.00
CA GLY A 3 30.45 -36.84 -10.55
C GLY A 3 31.11 -35.99 -9.48
N THR A 4 32.44 -35.88 -9.53
CA THR A 4 33.23 -34.96 -8.72
C THR A 4 33.23 -33.60 -9.42
N SER A 5 32.48 -32.63 -8.89
CA SER A 5 32.52 -31.25 -9.39
C SER A 5 33.68 -30.49 -8.76
N ASP A 6 34.62 -30.14 -9.62
CA ASP A 6 35.82 -29.32 -9.38
C ASP A 6 35.47 -27.93 -8.84
N MET A 7 35.98 -27.64 -7.64
CA MET A 7 35.88 -26.34 -6.98
C MET A 7 37.01 -25.43 -7.47
N ARG A 8 36.74 -24.61 -8.50
CA ARG A 8 37.70 -23.60 -8.98
C ARG A 8 37.74 -22.43 -8.00
N LYS A 9 38.76 -22.42 -7.12
CA LYS A 9 39.20 -21.27 -6.35
C LYS A 9 39.52 -20.10 -7.28
N LEU A 10 38.63 -19.11 -7.35
CA LEU A 10 38.97 -17.80 -7.89
C LEU A 10 39.55 -16.95 -6.74
N THR A 11 40.86 -16.96 -6.63
CA THR A 11 41.61 -16.06 -5.75
C THR A 11 41.81 -14.74 -6.50
N LEU A 12 40.95 -13.76 -6.26
CA LEU A 12 41.12 -12.42 -6.82
C LEU A 12 41.82 -11.53 -5.78
N PHE A 13 43.12 -11.37 -5.97
CA PHE A 13 43.96 -10.37 -5.33
C PHE A 13 43.63 -8.99 -5.95
N LEU A 14 43.13 -8.06 -5.15
CA LEU A 14 43.13 -6.63 -5.48
C LEU A 14 43.87 -5.87 -4.37
N PRO A 15 45.03 -5.27 -4.67
CA PRO A 15 45.81 -4.52 -3.70
C PRO A 15 45.50 -3.01 -3.78
N LEU A 16 45.87 -2.34 -2.70
CA LEU A 16 46.43 -0.98 -2.65
C LEU A 16 45.46 0.21 -2.57
N THR A 17 45.17 0.56 -1.31
CA THR A 17 45.40 1.87 -0.69
C THR A 17 45.00 3.13 -1.47
N LEU A 18 43.91 3.76 -1.04
CA LEU A 18 43.72 5.20 -1.17
C LEU A 18 43.55 5.80 0.22
N SER A 19 44.65 6.35 0.74
CA SER A 19 44.69 7.09 2.00
C SER A 19 44.08 8.48 1.81
N ILE A 20 42.88 8.69 2.36
CA ILE A 20 42.27 10.02 2.46
C ILE A 20 42.63 10.60 3.84
N PRO A 21 43.26 11.79 3.90
CA PRO A 21 43.61 12.43 5.16
C PRO A 21 42.37 12.99 5.85
N PHE A 22 42.10 12.49 7.07
CA PHE A 22 41.24 13.08 8.07
C PHE A 22 41.70 14.52 8.37
N VAL A 23 40.91 15.52 7.99
CA VAL A 23 41.04 16.88 8.50
C VAL A 23 40.12 17.01 9.70
N LEU A 24 40.69 16.84 10.89
CA LEU A 24 40.08 17.22 12.16
C LEU A 24 40.07 18.75 12.25
N LEU A 25 38.95 19.39 11.93
CA LEU A 25 38.65 20.73 12.43
C LEU A 25 37.86 20.59 13.73
N GLY A 26 38.55 20.76 14.84
CA GLY A 26 37.93 20.91 16.15
C GLY A 26 37.32 22.31 16.29
N CYS A 27 36.03 22.36 16.59
CA CYS A 27 35.46 23.43 17.39
C CYS A 27 35.35 22.92 18.83
N GLN A 28 36.34 23.28 19.66
CA GLN A 28 36.13 23.45 21.09
C GLN A 28 35.17 24.62 21.26
N SER A 29 34.01 24.36 21.86
CA SER A 29 33.24 25.39 22.55
C SER A 29 33.09 24.92 23.98
N ASP A 30 33.80 25.62 24.85
CA ASP A 30 33.90 25.39 26.28
C ASP A 30 32.55 25.52 26.99
N ASP A 31 32.42 24.74 28.06
CA ASP A 31 31.40 24.88 29.10
C ASP A 31 31.19 26.33 29.53
N VAL A 32 29.93 26.80 29.53
CA VAL A 32 29.51 27.90 30.39
C VAL A 32 28.28 27.50 31.19
N LEU A 33 28.53 27.27 32.48
CA LEU A 33 27.54 27.14 33.53
C LEU A 33 26.67 28.41 33.62
N GLY A 34 25.42 28.21 34.03
CA GLY A 34 24.31 29.14 33.89
C GLY A 34 24.49 30.58 34.39
N GLU A 35 23.68 31.46 33.82
CA GLU A 35 23.15 32.62 34.51
C GLU A 35 21.78 33.01 33.94
N SER A 36 20.85 33.29 34.83
CA SER A 36 19.51 33.81 34.56
C SER A 36 19.62 35.26 34.08
N GLY A 37 19.11 35.58 32.89
CA GLY A 37 19.25 36.91 32.29
C GLY A 37 18.08 37.29 31.40
N ASN A 38 17.20 38.13 31.93
CA ASN A 38 16.13 38.83 31.24
C ASN A 38 16.71 40.06 30.52
N GLY A 39 16.48 40.22 29.21
CA GLY A 39 16.84 41.41 28.42
C GLY A 39 16.84 41.10 26.92
N SER A 40 15.82 41.51 26.17
CA SER A 40 15.79 42.78 25.42
C SER A 40 17.05 42.97 24.58
N ASP A 41 16.97 42.69 23.27
CA ASP A 41 16.97 43.77 22.28
C ASP A 41 16.85 43.23 20.84
N THR A 42 16.04 43.99 20.11
CA THR A 42 15.68 43.92 18.70
C THR A 42 16.84 44.22 17.76
N THR A 43 16.91 43.55 16.59
CA THR A 43 17.34 44.05 15.26
C THR A 43 17.44 42.79 14.37
N GLY A 44 16.72 42.59 13.28
CA GLY A 44 16.23 43.50 12.25
C GLY A 44 16.83 43.00 10.93
N ASP A 45 16.08 42.23 10.15
CA ASP A 45 16.28 42.14 8.70
C ASP A 45 14.94 41.78 8.03
N SER A 46 14.24 42.81 7.59
CA SER A 46 13.06 42.72 6.75
C SER A 46 13.55 42.80 5.31
N GLY A 47 13.64 41.65 4.65
CA GLY A 47 13.90 41.57 3.21
C GLY A 47 12.60 41.85 2.45
N ASP A 48 12.41 43.11 2.06
CA ASP A 48 11.38 43.52 1.09
C ASP A 48 11.74 42.98 -0.30
N GLY A 49 11.04 41.93 -0.73
CA GLY A 49 11.11 41.40 -2.09
C GLY A 49 9.97 41.95 -2.94
N ASP A 50 10.20 43.08 -3.60
CA ASP A 50 9.33 43.64 -4.63
C ASP A 50 9.37 42.75 -5.89
N GLY A 51 8.44 41.81 -5.97
CA GLY A 51 8.19 40.99 -7.16
C GLY A 51 7.07 41.57 -8.00
N ASP A 52 7.40 42.55 -8.84
CA ASP A 52 6.53 43.04 -9.92
C ASP A 52 6.35 41.93 -10.97
N GLY A 53 5.26 41.17 -10.85
CA GLY A 53 4.78 40.22 -11.85
C GLY A 53 3.64 40.83 -12.66
N ASP A 54 4.01 41.49 -13.75
CA ASP A 54 3.12 41.99 -14.80
C ASP A 54 2.20 40.88 -15.36
N GLY A 55 0.98 41.29 -15.70
CA GLY A 55 -0.16 40.41 -15.87
C GLY A 55 -0.30 39.72 -17.23
N GLU A 56 -1.26 38.80 -17.25
CA GLU A 56 -1.95 38.34 -18.46
C GLU A 56 -3.43 38.21 -18.11
N SER A 57 -4.20 39.19 -18.59
CA SER A 57 -5.65 39.15 -18.71
C SER A 57 -6.05 38.12 -19.76
N GLY A 58 -6.77 37.07 -19.36
CA GLY A 58 -7.17 36.00 -20.28
C GLY A 58 -8.52 35.39 -19.94
N GLU A 59 -9.57 36.02 -20.47
CA GLU A 59 -10.77 35.37 -21.03
C GLU A 59 -11.77 34.71 -20.06
N GLU A 60 -12.81 35.51 -19.80
CA GLU A 60 -14.15 35.08 -19.44
C GLU A 60 -14.70 34.13 -20.52
N ASN A 61 -15.01 32.89 -20.16
CA ASN A 61 -15.84 32.03 -20.99
C ASN A 61 -17.11 31.68 -20.21
N SER A 62 -18.11 32.57 -20.35
CA SER A 62 -19.51 32.28 -20.04
C SER A 62 -20.01 31.19 -20.99
N GLY A 63 -20.03 29.95 -20.49
CA GLY A 63 -20.77 28.86 -21.10
C GLY A 63 -22.13 28.71 -20.43
N ASP A 64 -23.14 29.40 -20.96
CA ASP A 64 -24.55 29.12 -20.68
C ASP A 64 -24.92 27.78 -21.32
N GLY A 65 -24.81 26.70 -20.55
CA GLY A 65 -25.27 25.37 -20.92
C GLY A 65 -26.69 25.11 -20.42
N ASP A 66 -27.69 25.70 -21.09
CA ASP A 66 -29.08 25.26 -21.01
C ASP A 66 -29.21 23.89 -21.70
N GLY A 67 -29.54 22.82 -20.95
CA GLY A 67 -29.72 21.48 -21.50
C GLY A 67 -30.49 20.54 -20.57
N ASP A 68 -31.81 20.75 -20.54
CA ASP A 68 -32.94 19.88 -20.16
C ASP A 68 -32.90 18.96 -18.91
N PRO A 69 -33.91 19.07 -18.01
CA PRO A 69 -34.24 18.01 -17.06
C PRO A 69 -34.92 16.85 -17.80
N GLY A 70 -34.24 15.71 -17.90
CA GLY A 70 -34.84 14.45 -18.31
C GLY A 70 -35.66 13.86 -17.17
N ASP A 71 -36.97 14.13 -17.17
CA ASP A 71 -37.97 13.40 -16.40
C ASP A 71 -38.03 11.94 -16.91
N GLY A 72 -37.24 11.07 -16.30
CA GLY A 72 -37.31 9.64 -16.47
C GLY A 72 -38.22 9.01 -15.42
N ASP A 73 -39.53 9.17 -15.59
CA ASP A 73 -40.55 8.38 -14.89
C ASP A 73 -40.46 6.91 -15.35
N GLY A 74 -39.54 6.16 -14.75
CA GLY A 74 -39.42 4.70 -14.87
C GLY A 74 -40.32 4.00 -13.84
N ASP A 75 -41.61 4.05 -14.10
CA ASP A 75 -42.65 3.39 -13.31
C ASP A 75 -42.53 1.85 -13.37
N SER A 76 -42.69 1.22 -12.20
CA SER A 76 -43.31 -0.10 -11.98
C SER A 76 -42.65 -1.36 -12.56
N GLY A 77 -42.07 -2.16 -11.65
CA GLY A 77 -41.67 -3.55 -11.92
C GLY A 77 -41.68 -4.43 -10.67
N ASP A 78 -42.80 -4.48 -9.94
CA ASP A 78 -43.06 -5.51 -8.94
C ASP A 78 -43.20 -6.87 -9.66
N GLY A 79 -42.08 -7.58 -9.76
CA GLY A 79 -42.02 -8.95 -10.26
C GLY A 79 -42.12 -9.96 -9.12
N ASP A 80 -43.30 -10.07 -8.49
CA ASP A 80 -43.65 -11.21 -7.64
C ASP A 80 -43.77 -12.47 -8.51
N GLY A 81 -42.65 -13.17 -8.69
CA GLY A 81 -42.54 -14.43 -9.39
C GLY A 81 -42.64 -15.65 -8.47
N ASP A 82 -43.62 -15.69 -7.57
CA ASP A 82 -44.01 -16.93 -6.88
C ASP A 82 -44.92 -17.75 -7.79
N SER A 83 -44.44 -18.88 -8.32
CA SER A 83 -45.20 -20.12 -8.58
C SER A 83 -44.41 -21.08 -9.46
N GLY A 84 -43.94 -22.18 -8.88
CA GLY A 84 -43.27 -23.25 -9.62
C GLY A 84 -43.15 -24.57 -8.86
N ASP A 85 -44.17 -24.98 -8.11
CA ASP A 85 -44.31 -26.37 -7.63
C ASP A 85 -44.54 -27.28 -8.85
N GLY A 86 -43.45 -27.78 -9.41
CA GLY A 86 -43.44 -28.79 -10.45
C GLY A 86 -43.40 -30.20 -9.87
N ASP A 87 -44.55 -30.69 -9.38
CA ASP A 87 -44.79 -32.12 -9.18
C ASP A 87 -44.85 -32.82 -10.55
N GLY A 88 -43.70 -33.34 -11.00
CA GLY A 88 -43.55 -34.13 -12.21
C GLY A 88 -43.43 -35.62 -11.90
N ASP A 89 -44.56 -36.31 -12.02
CA ASP A 89 -44.76 -37.76 -11.86
C ASP A 89 -43.71 -38.65 -12.55
N SER A 90 -43.27 -39.64 -11.77
CA SER A 90 -43.05 -41.06 -12.11
C SER A 90 -43.08 -41.45 -13.59
N GLY A 91 -41.90 -41.62 -14.19
CA GLY A 91 -41.72 -42.33 -15.46
C GLY A 91 -40.99 -43.65 -15.26
N ASP A 92 -41.74 -44.75 -15.18
CA ASP A 92 -41.22 -46.12 -15.33
C ASP A 92 -40.66 -46.30 -16.76
N GLY A 93 -39.33 -46.32 -16.88
CA GLY A 93 -38.62 -46.58 -18.12
C GLY A 93 -37.69 -47.78 -17.97
N ASP A 94 -38.21 -48.99 -18.17
CA ASP A 94 -37.42 -50.18 -18.47
C ASP A 94 -36.65 -49.96 -19.79
N GLY A 95 -35.33 -49.85 -19.72
CA GLY A 95 -34.44 -49.67 -20.86
C GLY A 95 -33.11 -50.38 -20.66
N ASP A 96 -32.90 -51.43 -21.44
CA ASP A 96 -31.82 -52.41 -21.40
C ASP A 96 -30.38 -51.86 -21.33
N SER A 97 -29.58 -52.59 -20.55
CA SER A 97 -28.19 -53.02 -20.81
C SER A 97 -27.46 -52.35 -21.99
N GLY A 98 -26.60 -51.39 -21.68
CA GLY A 98 -25.56 -50.90 -22.57
C GLY A 98 -24.28 -50.63 -21.77
N ASP A 99 -23.37 -51.61 -21.77
CA ASP A 99 -21.97 -51.42 -21.38
C ASP A 99 -21.35 -50.36 -22.31
N GLY A 100 -21.18 -49.14 -21.81
CA GLY A 100 -20.56 -48.04 -22.51
C GLY A 100 -19.70 -47.25 -21.54
N ASP A 101 -18.44 -47.66 -21.42
CA ASP A 101 -17.37 -46.94 -20.74
C ASP A 101 -17.27 -45.51 -21.30
N GLY A 102 -17.60 -44.53 -20.47
CA GLY A 102 -17.57 -43.13 -20.85
C GLY A 102 -18.02 -42.24 -19.71
N ASP A 103 -17.32 -42.31 -18.56
CA ASP A 103 -17.32 -41.23 -17.57
C ASP A 103 -16.73 -39.96 -18.20
N SER A 104 -17.51 -39.30 -19.04
CA SER A 104 -17.46 -37.86 -19.22
C SER A 104 -18.49 -37.30 -18.26
N GLY A 105 -18.13 -37.37 -16.97
CA GLY A 105 -18.76 -36.50 -16.00
C GLY A 105 -18.41 -35.09 -16.44
N ASP A 106 -19.41 -34.40 -16.98
CA ASP A 106 -19.47 -32.95 -16.97
C ASP A 106 -19.48 -32.56 -15.48
N GLY A 107 -18.27 -32.56 -14.91
CA GLY A 107 -18.00 -31.92 -13.66
C GLY A 107 -18.11 -30.44 -13.96
N ASP A 108 -19.34 -29.93 -13.88
CA ASP A 108 -19.62 -28.55 -13.53
C ASP A 108 -18.99 -28.34 -12.15
N GLY A 109 -17.66 -28.24 -12.15
CA GLY A 109 -16.88 -27.73 -11.05
C GLY A 109 -17.17 -26.24 -11.01
N ASP A 110 -18.34 -25.90 -10.49
CA ASP A 110 -18.55 -24.66 -9.77
C ASP A 110 -17.56 -24.68 -8.61
N THR A 111 -16.31 -24.37 -8.92
CA THR A 111 -15.30 -23.94 -7.96
C THR A 111 -15.50 -22.47 -7.62
N THR A 112 -16.72 -21.95 -7.72
CA THR A 112 -17.18 -20.82 -6.90
C THR A 112 -17.43 -21.34 -5.48
N GLY A 113 -16.44 -22.06 -4.95
CA GLY A 113 -16.34 -22.21 -3.53
C GLY A 113 -16.15 -20.79 -3.01
N ASP A 114 -17.26 -20.17 -2.62
CA ASP A 114 -17.37 -19.05 -1.69
C ASP A 114 -16.85 -19.51 -0.32
N GLY A 115 -15.75 -20.27 -0.32
CA GLY A 115 -15.00 -20.54 0.86
C GLY A 115 -14.56 -19.18 1.32
N ASP A 116 -15.11 -18.78 2.45
CA ASP A 116 -14.59 -17.78 3.38
C ASP A 116 -13.15 -18.16 3.84
N GLY A 117 -12.33 -18.72 2.94
CA GLY A 117 -10.93 -18.96 3.15
C GLY A 117 -10.31 -17.60 3.31
N ASP A 118 -9.70 -17.40 4.46
CA ASP A 118 -9.12 -16.14 4.90
C ASP A 118 -8.30 -15.52 3.77
N ALA A 119 -8.87 -14.48 3.15
CA ALA A 119 -8.27 -13.82 2.01
C ALA A 119 -6.92 -13.25 2.46
N GLY A 120 -5.84 -13.78 1.90
CA GLY A 120 -4.50 -13.32 2.21
C GLY A 120 -4.16 -12.02 1.51
N PHE A 121 -3.05 -11.40 1.93
CA PHE A 121 -2.48 -10.22 1.28
C PHE A 121 -1.02 -10.47 0.88
N CYS A 122 -0.59 -9.85 -0.22
CA CYS A 122 0.79 -9.94 -0.67
C CYS A 122 1.68 -9.01 0.17
N ALA A 123 2.79 -9.56 0.69
CA ALA A 123 3.79 -8.85 1.48
C ALA A 123 5.20 -9.20 1.00
N MET A 124 6.19 -8.43 1.45
CA MET A 124 7.60 -8.66 1.15
C MET A 124 8.12 -9.85 1.97
N GLY A 125 8.65 -10.88 1.32
CA GLY A 125 9.35 -11.97 1.98
C GLY A 125 10.76 -11.57 2.43
N CYS A 126 11.29 -12.25 3.45
CA CYS A 126 12.62 -12.01 3.99
C CYS A 126 13.25 -13.25 4.64
N GLU A 127 14.58 -13.30 4.66
CA GLU A 127 15.35 -14.25 5.48
C GLU A 127 15.99 -13.56 6.70
N ALA A 128 16.19 -12.24 6.62
CA ALA A 128 16.71 -11.37 7.67
C ALA A 128 16.14 -9.95 7.56
N ASP A 129 16.23 -9.18 8.66
CA ASP A 129 15.73 -7.79 8.73
C ASP A 129 16.28 -6.88 7.61
N ILE A 130 17.50 -7.15 7.14
CA ILE A 130 18.15 -6.40 6.05
C ILE A 130 17.49 -6.61 4.69
N ASP A 131 16.76 -7.70 4.49
CA ASP A 131 16.08 -7.99 3.23
C ASP A 131 14.82 -7.11 3.05
N CYS A 132 14.29 -6.60 4.16
CA CYS A 132 13.13 -5.70 4.19
C CYS A 132 13.47 -4.25 3.83
N CYS A 133 14.75 -3.97 3.61
CA CYS A 133 15.24 -2.62 3.41
C CYS A 133 15.17 -2.22 1.94
N PRO A 134 14.54 -1.07 1.62
CA PRO A 134 14.62 -0.50 0.28
C PRO A 134 16.08 -0.32 -0.13
N MET A 135 16.40 -0.68 -1.38
CA MET A 135 17.77 -0.54 -1.89
C MET A 135 18.27 0.90 -1.76
N GLY A 136 19.31 1.10 -0.95
CA GLY A 136 19.92 2.41 -0.73
C GLY A 136 19.32 3.22 0.41
N ALA A 137 18.41 2.64 1.22
CA ALA A 137 18.04 3.23 2.50
C ALA A 137 19.25 3.20 3.44
N ASP A 138 19.78 4.38 3.76
CA ASP A 138 20.78 4.54 4.82
C ASP A 138 20.12 4.19 6.17
N ASP A 139 20.83 3.48 7.03
CA ASP A 139 20.36 3.03 8.36
C ASP A 139 19.14 2.09 8.36
N CYS A 140 19.03 1.20 7.36
CA CYS A 140 18.08 0.09 7.37
C CYS A 140 18.80 -1.27 7.47
N PRO A 141 18.39 -2.19 8.38
CA PRO A 141 17.34 -2.03 9.38
C PRO A 141 17.85 -1.13 10.52
N GLY A 142 17.04 -0.14 10.88
CA GLY A 142 17.31 0.83 11.93
C GLY A 142 16.48 0.59 13.19
N ASP A 143 16.81 1.27 14.28
CA ASP A 143 15.99 1.25 15.49
C ASP A 143 14.86 2.31 15.45
N ALA A 144 14.84 3.16 14.43
CA ALA A 144 13.94 4.31 14.32
C ALA A 144 13.12 4.28 13.02
N TYR A 145 11.89 4.79 13.10
CA TYR A 145 11.04 5.07 11.95
C TYR A 145 11.77 6.02 10.97
N PRO A 146 11.63 5.85 9.64
CA PRO A 146 10.85 4.82 8.91
C PRO A 146 11.67 3.55 8.58
N ASN A 147 12.84 3.35 9.18
CA ASN A 147 13.77 2.29 8.78
C ASN A 147 13.76 1.08 9.72
N ASN A 148 12.85 1.04 10.70
CA ASN A 148 12.74 -0.03 11.69
C ASN A 148 12.01 -1.28 11.18
N TRP A 149 12.48 -1.82 10.07
CA TRP A 149 11.97 -3.05 9.48
C TRP A 149 12.49 -4.28 10.22
N THR A 150 11.61 -5.27 10.40
CA THR A 150 11.97 -6.55 11.00
C THR A 150 11.44 -7.71 10.16
N CYS A 151 12.24 -8.75 10.01
CA CYS A 151 11.80 -10.00 9.41
C CYS A 151 11.20 -10.90 10.49
N ASN A 152 9.89 -11.13 10.41
CA ASN A 152 9.21 -11.92 11.42
C ASN A 152 9.56 -13.41 11.30
N GLY A 153 9.09 -14.22 12.27
CA GLY A 153 9.35 -15.67 12.28
C GLY A 153 8.71 -16.45 11.12
N GLN A 154 7.83 -15.82 10.35
CA GLN A 154 7.19 -16.38 9.16
C GLN A 154 7.94 -16.02 7.87
N GLY A 155 9.02 -15.24 7.96
CA GLY A 155 9.77 -14.78 6.80
C GLY A 155 9.06 -13.66 6.04
N VAL A 156 8.28 -12.83 6.74
CA VAL A 156 7.60 -11.66 6.18
C VAL A 156 8.16 -10.40 6.81
N CYS A 157 8.38 -9.38 5.99
CA CYS A 157 8.78 -8.06 6.45
C CYS A 157 7.63 -7.38 7.15
N GLU A 158 7.83 -7.14 8.44
CA GLU A 158 6.96 -6.30 9.25
C GLU A 158 7.61 -4.93 9.40
N PHE A 159 6.79 -3.91 9.20
CA PHE A 159 7.17 -2.56 9.49
C PHE A 159 7.07 -2.33 11.01
N GLY A 160 8.15 -1.92 11.67
CA GLY A 160 8.12 -1.71 13.12
C GLY A 160 7.23 -0.56 13.57
N GLY A 161 6.84 0.33 12.65
CA GLY A 161 5.94 1.44 12.92
C GLY A 161 6.55 2.53 13.80
N CYS A 162 5.77 3.56 14.12
CA CYS A 162 6.16 4.61 15.07
C CYS A 162 5.75 4.24 16.51
N ALA A 163 6.48 4.70 17.52
CA ALA A 163 6.09 4.55 18.92
C ALA A 163 5.44 5.82 19.49
N SER A 164 5.71 6.97 18.88
CA SER A 164 5.16 8.29 19.23
C SER A 164 5.27 9.28 18.07
N ASP A 165 4.60 10.43 18.17
CA ASP A 165 4.68 11.50 17.17
C ASP A 165 6.12 12.02 16.97
N ASP A 166 6.98 11.92 17.99
CA ASP A 166 8.39 12.31 17.89
C ASP A 166 9.17 11.43 16.90
N ASP A 167 8.72 10.19 16.66
CA ASP A 167 9.33 9.27 15.69
C ASP A 167 8.95 9.63 14.24
N CYS A 168 7.90 10.44 14.06
CA CYS A 168 7.43 10.90 12.76
C CYS A 168 8.19 12.14 12.25
N GLY A 169 9.17 12.63 13.02
CA GLY A 169 10.00 13.76 12.63
C GLY A 169 11.01 13.41 11.53
N GLY A 170 11.12 14.26 10.50
CA GLY A 170 12.13 14.12 9.43
C GLY A 170 11.59 13.64 8.08
N GLY A 171 10.29 13.41 7.98
CA GLY A 171 9.60 13.20 6.70
C GLY A 171 9.48 14.50 5.88
N LEU A 172 9.11 14.36 4.60
CA LEU A 172 8.90 15.50 3.70
C LEU A 172 7.66 16.34 4.06
N LEU A 173 6.75 15.77 4.85
CA LEU A 173 5.48 16.35 5.27
C LEU A 173 5.55 16.55 6.79
N ASP A 174 5.89 17.75 7.24
CA ASP A 174 5.85 18.12 8.67
C ASP A 174 4.62 19.02 8.91
N PRO A 175 3.77 18.76 9.94
CA PRO A 175 3.87 17.70 10.95
C PRO A 175 3.15 16.40 10.55
N GLN A 176 3.77 15.25 10.86
CA GLN A 176 3.13 13.92 10.88
C GLN A 176 2.86 13.48 12.32
N GLU A 177 1.79 12.70 12.51
CA GLU A 177 1.37 12.14 13.80
C GLU A 177 1.35 10.60 13.71
N CYS A 178 1.61 9.93 14.83
CA CYS A 178 1.69 8.48 14.91
C CYS A 178 0.33 7.88 15.27
N HIS A 179 -0.30 7.18 14.34
CA HIS A 179 -1.63 6.61 14.50
C HIS A 179 -1.69 5.15 14.02
N PRO A 180 -2.51 4.30 14.66
CA PRO A 180 -2.68 2.90 14.25
C PRO A 180 -3.57 2.78 13.00
N ILE A 181 -3.09 2.08 11.98
CA ILE A 181 -3.89 1.66 10.81
C ILE A 181 -3.82 0.13 10.76
N ALA A 182 -4.95 -0.56 10.93
CA ALA A 182 -5.00 -2.02 11.00
C ALA A 182 -4.03 -2.58 12.06
N ASP A 183 -4.08 -2.01 13.27
CA ASP A 183 -3.23 -2.29 14.42
C ASP A 183 -1.72 -1.98 14.23
N LEU A 184 -1.34 -1.40 13.08
CA LEU A 184 0.04 -1.03 12.76
C LEU A 184 0.28 0.48 12.96
N PRO A 185 1.14 0.91 13.90
CA PRO A 185 1.36 2.32 14.14
C PRO A 185 2.13 2.95 12.97
N THR A 186 1.50 3.89 12.28
CA THR A 186 1.97 4.50 11.03
C THR A 186 2.00 6.01 11.18
N CYS A 187 3.09 6.65 10.76
CA CYS A 187 3.13 8.11 10.66
C CYS A 187 2.37 8.56 9.42
N PHE A 188 1.41 9.46 9.59
CA PHE A 188 0.77 10.16 8.49
C PHE A 188 0.43 11.59 8.89
N GLN A 189 0.17 12.44 7.89
CA GLN A 189 -0.34 13.78 8.14
C GLN A 189 -1.87 13.70 8.30
N PRO A 190 -2.44 14.06 9.46
CA PRO A 190 -3.88 14.08 9.60
C PRO A 190 -4.51 15.08 8.64
N CYS A 191 -5.71 14.76 8.14
CA CYS A 191 -6.44 15.63 7.24
C CYS A 191 -7.84 15.91 7.78
N THR A 192 -8.38 17.07 7.41
CA THR A 192 -9.76 17.46 7.71
C THR A 192 -10.61 17.54 6.45
N ASN A 193 -9.98 17.78 5.30
CA ASN A 193 -10.59 17.88 3.99
C ASN A 193 -9.54 17.61 2.88
N ASP A 194 -10.00 17.44 1.63
CA ASP A 194 -9.13 17.07 0.50
C ASP A 194 -8.04 18.11 0.18
N THR A 195 -8.19 19.36 0.60
CA THR A 195 -7.17 20.40 0.42
C THR A 195 -5.91 20.11 1.23
N ASP A 196 -6.04 19.36 2.34
CA ASP A 196 -4.90 18.97 3.18
C ASP A 196 -4.03 17.91 2.48
N CYS A 197 -4.59 17.22 1.47
CA CYS A 197 -3.95 16.15 0.72
C CYS A 197 -3.24 16.60 -0.56
N LEU A 198 -3.18 17.91 -0.83
CA LEU A 198 -2.61 18.44 -2.08
C LEU A 198 -1.11 18.12 -2.28
N LEU A 199 -0.39 17.78 -1.21
CA LEU A 199 1.01 17.37 -1.27
C LEU A 199 1.21 15.92 -1.73
N GLN A 200 0.13 15.13 -1.76
CA GLN A 200 0.10 13.74 -2.20
C GLN A 200 -0.84 13.61 -3.41
N PRO A 201 -0.31 13.73 -4.65
CA PRO A 201 -1.14 13.66 -5.84
C PRO A 201 -1.94 12.36 -5.93
N GLY A 202 -3.24 12.47 -6.17
CA GLY A 202 -4.13 11.30 -6.31
C GLY A 202 -4.73 10.80 -4.99
N THR A 203 -4.53 11.48 -3.87
CA THR A 203 -5.16 11.13 -2.59
C THR A 203 -6.30 12.08 -2.20
N THR A 204 -7.22 11.58 -1.39
CA THR A 204 -8.33 12.32 -0.78
C THR A 204 -8.32 12.13 0.74
N CYS A 205 -9.00 13.01 1.47
CA CYS A 205 -9.12 12.89 2.93
C CYS A 205 -10.20 11.88 3.34
N SER A 206 -9.98 10.64 2.92
CA SER A 206 -10.92 9.52 3.01
C SER A 206 -10.42 8.38 3.90
N GLY A 207 -9.12 8.25 4.12
CA GLY A 207 -8.55 7.24 5.01
C GLY A 207 -8.98 7.48 6.44
N ILE A 208 -9.26 6.41 7.19
CA ILE A 208 -9.62 6.44 8.61
C ILE A 208 -8.73 5.43 9.35
N ALA A 209 -7.98 5.92 10.32
CA ALA A 209 -7.17 5.12 11.23
C ALA A 209 -8.04 4.47 12.33
N ASP A 210 -7.48 3.53 13.09
CA ASP A 210 -8.23 2.78 14.11
C ASP A 210 -8.67 3.67 15.29
N ASP A 211 -8.03 4.82 15.47
CA ASP A 211 -8.39 5.85 16.44
C ASP A 211 -9.28 6.97 15.86
N GLU A 212 -9.88 6.73 14.70
CA GLU A 212 -10.75 7.63 13.94
C GLU A 212 -10.02 8.86 13.34
N ALA A 213 -8.70 8.95 13.44
CA ALA A 213 -7.94 10.00 12.76
C ALA A 213 -8.05 9.83 11.24
N LYS A 214 -8.31 10.93 10.55
CA LYS A 214 -8.40 10.92 9.08
C LYS A 214 -7.04 11.17 8.46
N TYR A 215 -6.76 10.48 7.36
CA TYR A 215 -5.53 10.66 6.61
C TYR A 215 -5.78 10.67 5.10
N CYS A 216 -4.79 11.17 4.38
CA CYS A 216 -4.80 11.22 2.93
C CYS A 216 -4.53 9.83 2.35
N ALA A 217 -5.55 9.23 1.77
CA ALA A 217 -5.49 7.90 1.15
C ALA A 217 -5.82 8.01 -0.34
N PRO A 218 -5.21 7.21 -1.22
CA PRO A 218 -5.72 7.07 -2.57
C PRO A 218 -7.17 6.58 -2.52
N PRO A 219 -8.04 6.98 -3.47
CA PRO A 219 -9.35 6.37 -3.59
C PRO A 219 -9.15 4.88 -3.86
N GLU A 220 -9.82 4.03 -3.08
CA GLU A 220 -9.88 2.60 -3.36
C GLU A 220 -10.59 2.42 -4.71
N ALA A 221 -9.80 2.24 -5.77
CA ALA A 221 -10.33 1.83 -7.04
C ALA A 221 -10.63 0.33 -6.91
N PRO A 222 -11.90 -0.10 -7.02
CA PRO A 222 -12.19 -1.51 -7.04
C PRO A 222 -11.47 -2.13 -8.23
N CYS A 223 -10.81 -3.26 -8.02
CA CYS A 223 -10.26 -4.03 -9.12
C CYS A 223 -11.43 -4.59 -9.97
N GLU A 224 -11.29 -4.55 -11.29
CA GLU A 224 -12.22 -5.19 -12.24
C GLU A 224 -11.57 -6.43 -12.89
N ALA A 225 -10.25 -6.52 -12.85
CA ALA A 225 -9.44 -7.64 -13.31
C ALA A 225 -8.13 -7.77 -12.51
N ASP A 226 -7.46 -8.91 -12.62
CA ASP A 226 -6.19 -9.20 -11.91
C ASP A 226 -5.09 -8.17 -12.23
N GLU A 227 -5.11 -7.59 -13.44
CA GLU A 227 -4.16 -6.55 -13.83
C GLU A 227 -4.30 -5.26 -13.01
N ASP A 228 -5.49 -4.98 -12.46
CA ASP A 228 -5.73 -3.80 -11.63
C ASP A 228 -5.10 -3.91 -10.24
N CYS A 229 -4.74 -5.14 -9.83
CA CYS A 229 -4.01 -5.38 -8.59
C CYS A 229 -2.52 -5.06 -8.69
N GLU A 230 -2.01 -4.71 -9.88
CA GLU A 230 -0.59 -4.36 -10.11
C GLU A 230 0.41 -5.42 -9.58
N GLY A 231 -0.04 -6.69 -9.51
CA GLY A 231 0.73 -7.81 -8.97
C GLY A 231 0.62 -8.02 -7.46
N ALA A 232 -0.21 -7.25 -6.74
CA ALA A 232 -0.50 -7.43 -5.31
C ALA A 232 -1.57 -8.49 -5.01
N GLY A 233 -1.88 -9.38 -5.98
CA GLY A 233 -2.84 -10.46 -5.82
C GLY A 233 -3.68 -10.73 -7.06
N ILE A 234 -4.76 -11.48 -6.84
CA ILE A 234 -5.88 -11.76 -7.75
C ILE A 234 -7.03 -10.82 -7.38
N CYS A 235 -7.75 -10.34 -8.39
CA CYS A 235 -8.91 -9.49 -8.17
C CYS A 235 -10.13 -10.32 -7.79
N ASN A 236 -10.74 -10.00 -6.64
CA ASN A 236 -12.10 -10.41 -6.34
C ASN A 236 -13.07 -9.39 -6.96
N VAL A 237 -13.60 -9.71 -8.14
CA VAL A 237 -14.53 -8.84 -8.89
C VAL A 237 -15.84 -8.52 -8.17
N ASP A 238 -16.23 -9.36 -7.20
CA ASP A 238 -17.47 -9.15 -6.44
C ASP A 238 -17.27 -8.10 -5.33
N THR A 239 -16.09 -8.10 -4.70
CA THR A 239 -15.75 -7.15 -3.63
C THR A 239 -14.96 -5.95 -4.13
N GLY A 240 -14.35 -6.05 -5.31
CA GLY A 240 -13.38 -5.08 -5.84
C GLY A 240 -12.02 -5.10 -5.13
N ALA A 241 -11.74 -6.10 -4.29
CA ALA A 241 -10.51 -6.18 -3.50
C ALA A 241 -9.49 -7.16 -4.10
N CYS A 242 -8.21 -6.82 -4.00
CA CYS A 242 -7.11 -7.70 -4.35
C CYS A 242 -6.76 -8.62 -3.17
N TYR A 243 -6.60 -9.92 -3.43
CA TYR A 243 -6.23 -10.90 -2.42
C TYR A 243 -5.25 -11.94 -2.98
N CYS A 244 -4.63 -12.73 -2.11
CA CYS A 244 -3.83 -13.88 -2.52
C CYS A 244 -4.24 -15.13 -1.75
N ASN A 245 -4.03 -16.31 -2.36
CA ASN A 245 -4.12 -17.60 -1.69
C ASN A 245 -2.82 -18.42 -1.78
N GLU A 246 -1.87 -17.98 -2.59
CA GLU A 246 -0.53 -18.54 -2.71
C GLU A 246 0.48 -17.46 -3.15
N ASP A 247 1.76 -17.67 -2.83
CA ASP A 247 2.86 -16.75 -3.18
C ASP A 247 2.91 -16.43 -4.69
N ALA A 248 2.48 -17.37 -5.54
CA ALA A 248 2.45 -17.18 -6.99
C ALA A 248 1.47 -16.08 -7.45
N ASN A 249 0.54 -15.63 -6.60
CA ASN A 249 -0.33 -14.49 -6.88
C ASN A 249 0.36 -13.14 -6.64
N CYS A 250 1.48 -13.16 -5.91
CA CYS A 250 2.24 -11.98 -5.53
C CYS A 250 3.39 -11.78 -6.52
N SER A 251 3.16 -10.91 -7.51
CA SER A 251 4.10 -10.62 -8.60
C SER A 251 4.60 -9.17 -8.62
N ALA A 252 4.10 -8.32 -7.71
CA ALA A 252 4.58 -6.97 -7.53
C ALA A 252 6.04 -6.95 -7.03
N GLU A 253 6.80 -5.96 -7.48
CA GLU A 253 8.19 -5.79 -7.02
C GLU A 253 8.20 -5.48 -5.51
N GLY A 254 8.80 -6.37 -4.72
CA GLY A 254 8.83 -6.24 -3.26
C GLY A 254 7.59 -6.79 -2.54
N ALA A 255 6.70 -7.50 -3.22
CA ALA A 255 5.65 -8.29 -2.57
C ALA A 255 5.54 -9.65 -3.26
N ASP A 256 6.24 -10.65 -2.72
CA ASP A 256 6.42 -11.98 -3.28
C ASP A 256 5.88 -13.11 -2.38
N THR A 257 5.36 -12.77 -1.20
CA THR A 257 4.87 -13.73 -0.21
C THR A 257 3.40 -13.47 0.09
N CYS A 258 2.57 -14.51 0.04
CA CYS A 258 1.16 -14.41 0.40
C CYS A 258 0.95 -14.69 1.90
N VAL A 259 0.46 -13.70 2.63
CA VAL A 259 0.16 -13.80 4.06
C VAL A 259 -1.33 -14.09 4.24
N LEU A 260 -1.65 -15.33 4.60
CA LEU A 260 -3.02 -15.74 4.93
C LEU A 260 -3.40 -15.24 6.32
N ASN A 261 -4.57 -14.63 6.45
CA ASN A 261 -5.12 -14.09 7.70
C ASN A 261 -5.65 -15.19 8.65
#